data_AF-A0AAW5RVC7-F1
#
_entry.id   AF-A0AAW5RVC7-F1
#
_cell.length_a   1.000
_cell.length_b   1.000
_cell.length_c   1.000
_cell.angle_alpha   90.00
_cell.angle_beta   90.00
_cell.angle_gamma   90.00
#
_symmetry.space_group_name_H-M   'P 1'
#
loop_
_entity.id
_entity.type
_entity.pdbx_description
1 polymer ?
#
loop_
_entity_poly.entity_id
_entity_poly.type
_entity_poly.pdbx_seq_one_letter_code
_entity_poly.pdbx_strand_id
1 'polypeptide(L)'
;MTLRCGFDTYEISDTMIVLIDRNETGFASVTNQADEVVTWLQLHLNGGIGLRRVYYRDSDGRFDELVVKGGRFASFRACTPSQQQYFRSLYYAQQESV
;
A
#
# COMPACT_ATOMS: atom_id res chain seq x y z
N MET A 1 -8.94 -16.95 4.23
CA MET A 1 -7.48 -16.72 4.23
C MET A 1 -7.16 -15.73 5.33
N THR A 2 -6.05 -15.92 6.04
CA THR A 2 -5.65 -15.07 7.18
C THR A 2 -4.50 -14.17 6.74
N LEU A 3 -4.66 -12.86 6.91
CA LEU A 3 -3.60 -11.88 6.69
C LEU A 3 -2.46 -12.11 7.70
N ARG A 4 -1.23 -12.18 7.21
CA ARG A 4 0.01 -12.45 7.99
C ARG A 4 1.12 -11.44 7.70
N CYS A 5 0.83 -10.33 7.06
CA CYS A 5 1.77 -9.22 6.91
C CYS A 5 1.32 -8.05 7.79
N GLY A 6 2.28 -7.33 8.36
CA GLY A 6 2.04 -6.05 9.02
C GLY A 6 2.26 -4.90 8.04
N PHE A 7 1.34 -3.95 8.03
CA PHE A 7 1.49 -2.71 7.28
C PHE A 7 0.84 -1.54 8.02
N ASP A 8 1.33 -0.33 7.75
CA ASP A 8 0.74 0.91 8.22
C ASP A 8 0.06 1.63 7.06
N THR A 9 -1.09 2.27 7.33
CA THR A 9 -1.71 3.20 6.39
C THR A 9 -1.08 4.57 6.56
N TYR A 10 -0.29 4.98 5.57
CA TYR A 10 0.46 6.22 5.58
C TYR A 10 -0.34 7.40 5.04
N GLU A 11 -1.16 7.17 4.01
CA GLU A 11 -2.06 8.17 3.44
C GLU A 11 -3.39 7.51 3.08
N ILE A 12 -4.50 8.16 3.42
CA ILE A 12 -5.83 7.81 2.92
C ILE A 12 -6.52 9.11 2.50
N SER A 13 -6.64 9.31 1.19
CA SER A 13 -7.35 10.45 0.59
C SER A 13 -8.48 9.97 -0.31
N ASP A 14 -9.18 10.90 -0.95
CA ASP A 14 -10.24 10.60 -1.91
C ASP A 14 -9.75 9.91 -3.18
N THR A 15 -8.44 10.00 -3.47
CA THR A 15 -7.86 9.49 -4.73
C THR A 15 -6.90 8.32 -4.54
N MET A 16 -6.30 8.17 -3.35
CA MET A 16 -5.33 7.12 -3.11
C MET A 16 -5.26 6.64 -1.67
N ILE A 17 -4.77 5.42 -1.52
CA ILE A 17 -4.35 4.81 -0.26
C ILE A 17 -2.87 4.46 -0.42
N VAL A 18 -2.04 4.84 0.55
CA VAL A 18 -0.61 4.49 0.56
C VAL A 18 -0.31 3.69 1.81
N LEU A 19 0.26 2.51 1.62
CA LEU A 19 0.67 1.61 2.69
C LEU A 19 2.20 1.62 2.86
N ILE A 20 2.67 1.29 4.05
CA ILE A 20 4.08 0.99 4.30
C ILE A 20 4.16 -0.43 4.83
N ASP A 21 4.90 -1.29 4.13
CA ASP A 21 5.23 -2.62 4.63
C ASP A 21 6.12 -2.48 5.88
N ARG A 22 5.70 -3.07 7.00
CA ARG A 22 6.48 -3.03 8.24
C ARG A 22 7.71 -3.93 8.20
N ASN A 23 7.77 -4.86 7.25
CA ASN A 23 8.86 -5.81 7.06
C ASN A 23 9.20 -6.57 8.38
N GLU A 24 8.16 -7.01 9.09
CA GLU A 24 8.31 -7.70 10.38
C GLU A 24 8.99 -9.07 10.19
N THR A 25 10.05 -9.33 10.95
CA THR A 25 10.79 -10.61 10.87
C THR A 25 9.88 -11.80 11.16
N GLY A 26 9.82 -12.76 10.23
CA GLY A 26 8.98 -13.97 10.36
C GLY A 26 7.54 -13.81 9.85
N PHE A 27 7.17 -12.63 9.37
CA PHE A 27 5.88 -12.35 8.73
C PHE A 27 6.03 -12.23 7.21
N ALA A 28 4.91 -12.32 6.50
CA ALA A 28 4.91 -12.10 5.05
C ALA A 28 5.03 -10.60 4.76
N SER A 29 5.48 -10.25 3.56
CA SER A 29 5.43 -8.88 3.04
C SER A 29 4.07 -8.57 2.41
N VAL A 30 3.78 -7.28 2.21
CA VAL A 30 2.62 -6.81 1.43
C VAL A 30 2.65 -7.41 0.02
N THR A 31 3.84 -7.51 -0.60
CA THR A 31 4.02 -8.14 -1.90
C THR A 31 3.57 -9.61 -1.89
N ASN A 32 3.91 -10.37 -0.83
CA ASN A 32 3.58 -11.80 -0.76
C ASN A 32 2.11 -12.09 -0.43
N GLN A 33 1.36 -11.08 0.03
CA GLN A 33 -0.04 -11.22 0.44
C GLN A 33 -0.94 -10.14 -0.15
N ALA A 34 -0.65 -9.68 -1.36
CA ALA A 34 -1.38 -8.57 -1.98
C ALA A 34 -2.90 -8.82 -2.09
N ASP A 35 -3.32 -10.05 -2.37
CA ASP A 35 -4.74 -10.45 -2.38
C ASP A 35 -5.39 -10.28 -0.99
N GLU A 36 -4.75 -10.76 0.07
CA GLU A 36 -5.24 -10.62 1.43
C GLU A 36 -5.22 -9.18 1.91
N VAL A 37 -4.20 -8.40 1.55
CA VAL A 37 -4.11 -6.96 1.87
C VAL A 37 -5.26 -6.20 1.22
N VAL A 38 -5.51 -6.40 -0.08
CA VAL A 38 -6.62 -5.76 -0.79
C VAL A 38 -7.96 -6.18 -0.18
N THR A 39 -8.13 -7.46 0.14
CA THR A 39 -9.35 -7.96 0.80
C THR A 39 -9.53 -7.31 2.18
N TRP A 40 -8.46 -7.17 2.96
CA TRP A 40 -8.50 -6.53 4.26
C TRP A 40 -8.92 -5.06 4.13
N LEU A 41 -8.34 -4.30 3.18
CA LEU A 41 -8.72 -2.91 2.94
C LEU A 41 -10.18 -2.75 2.54
N GLN A 42 -10.71 -3.65 1.71
CA GLN A 42 -12.14 -3.61 1.33
C GLN A 42 -13.08 -3.77 2.53
N LEU A 43 -12.67 -4.55 3.53
CA LEU A 43 -13.50 -4.87 4.69
C LEU A 43 -13.34 -3.85 5.82
N HIS A 44 -12.17 -3.24 5.97
CA HIS A 44 -11.83 -2.44 7.16
C HIS A 44 -11.80 -0.92 6.91
N LEU A 45 -11.75 -0.48 5.65
CA LEU A 45 -11.94 0.93 5.33
C LEU A 45 -13.43 1.24 5.20
N ASN A 46 -13.85 2.40 5.73
CA ASN A 46 -15.21 2.87 5.51
C ASN A 46 -15.44 3.12 4.01
N GLY A 47 -16.39 2.38 3.41
CA GLY A 47 -16.63 2.38 1.97
C GLY A 47 -15.62 1.55 1.14
N GLY A 48 -14.81 0.70 1.78
CA GLY A 48 -13.82 -0.17 1.13
C GLY A 48 -12.73 0.62 0.42
N ILE A 49 -12.23 0.13 -0.72
CA ILE A 49 -11.23 0.86 -1.54
C ILE A 49 -11.91 1.86 -2.47
N GLY A 50 -13.11 1.57 -2.97
CA GLY A 50 -13.79 2.41 -3.96
C GLY A 50 -12.99 2.58 -5.26
N LEU A 51 -12.87 3.82 -5.76
CA LEU A 51 -12.12 4.16 -6.98
C LEU A 51 -10.67 4.60 -6.72
N ARG A 52 -10.22 4.52 -5.47
CA ARG A 52 -8.88 4.95 -5.07
C ARG A 52 -7.82 4.00 -5.60
N ARG A 53 -6.66 4.55 -5.95
CA ARG A 53 -5.47 3.74 -6.26
C ARG A 53 -4.78 3.32 -4.97
N VAL A 54 -4.26 2.10 -4.92
CA VAL A 54 -3.57 1.57 -3.75
C VAL A 54 -2.09 1.43 -4.06
N TYR A 55 -1.26 2.15 -3.31
CA TYR A 55 0.19 2.05 -3.39
C TYR A 55 0.75 1.48 -2.09
N TYR A 56 1.93 0.90 -2.17
CA TYR A 56 2.66 0.47 -0.98
C TYR A 56 4.15 0.71 -1.15
N ARG A 57 4.84 0.99 -0.04
CA ARG A 57 6.30 0.97 0.04
C ARG A 57 6.74 -0.42 0.47
N ASP A 58 7.58 -1.06 -0.33
CA ASP A 58 8.16 -2.38 -0.02
C ASP A 58 9.32 -2.29 0.99
N SER A 59 9.86 -3.46 1.35
CA SER A 59 11.02 -3.60 2.25
C SER A 59 12.29 -2.95 1.72
N ASP A 60 12.42 -2.79 0.40
CA ASP A 60 13.56 -2.17 -0.27
C ASP A 60 13.38 -0.64 -0.41
N GLY A 61 12.27 -0.10 0.07
CA GLY A 61 11.93 1.32 0.03
C GLY A 61 11.51 1.85 -1.34
N ARG A 62 11.00 0.97 -2.20
CA ARG A 62 10.37 1.32 -3.47
C ARG A 62 8.86 1.34 -3.33
N PHE A 63 8.22 2.23 -4.07
CA PHE A 63 6.77 2.32 -4.12
C PHE A 63 6.22 1.60 -5.35
N ASP A 64 5.29 0.69 -5.15
CA ASP A 64 4.58 0.03 -6.24
C ASP A 64 3.07 0.14 -6.01
N GLU A 65 2.30 -0.05 -7.07
CA GLU A 65 0.84 -0.06 -7.01
C GLU A 65 0.31 -1.48 -6.93
N LEU A 66 -0.60 -1.70 -5.97
CA LEU A 66 -1.52 -2.83 -5.95
C LEU A 66 -2.67 -2.48 -6.90
N VAL A 67 -2.63 -2.98 -8.13
CA VAL A 67 -3.70 -2.73 -9.10
C VAL A 67 -4.94 -3.51 -8.66
N VAL A 68 -6.00 -2.76 -8.33
CA VAL A 68 -7.29 -3.33 -7.89
C VAL A 68 -8.31 -3.24 -9.03
N LYS A 69 -8.97 -4.36 -9.35
CA LYS A 69 -10.04 -4.44 -10.34
C LYS A 69 -11.23 -5.18 -9.75
N GLY A 70 -12.43 -4.61 -9.85
CA GLY A 70 -13.64 -5.21 -9.27
C GLY A 70 -13.51 -5.48 -7.76
N GLY A 71 -12.74 -4.65 -7.07
CA GLY A 71 -12.45 -4.76 -5.64
C GLY A 71 -11.46 -5.87 -5.24
N ARG A 72 -10.85 -6.57 -6.20
CA ARG A 72 -9.83 -7.60 -5.96
C ARG A 72 -8.47 -7.18 -6.48
N PHE A 73 -7.42 -7.74 -5.89
CA PHE A 73 -6.07 -7.59 -6.43
C PHE A 73 -6.01 -8.20 -7.84
N ALA A 74 -5.29 -7.56 -8.74
CA ALA A 74 -5.15 -7.99 -10.13
C ALA A 74 -3.69 -8.14 -10.55
N SER A 75 -2.83 -7.20 -10.18
CA SER A 75 -1.41 -7.21 -10.53
C SER A 75 -0.63 -6.15 -9.75
N PHE A 76 0.69 -6.26 -9.76
CA PHE A 76 1.57 -5.17 -9.39
C PHE A 76 1.82 -4.25 -10.59
N ARG A 77 1.99 -2.96 -10.33
CA ARG A 77 2.53 -2.01 -11.31
C ARG A 77 3.62 -1.17 -10.65
N ALA A 78 4.81 -1.20 -11.23
CA ALA A 78 5.91 -0.37 -10.76
C ALA A 78 5.57 1.11 -10.90
N CYS A 79 5.84 1.90 -9.85
CA CYS A 79 5.73 3.36 -9.98
C CYS A 79 6.84 3.89 -10.90
N THR A 80 6.48 4.86 -11.75
CA THR A 80 7.44 5.58 -12.59
C THR A 80 8.45 6.35 -11.74
N PRO A 81 9.60 6.76 -12.30
CA PRO A 81 10.61 7.51 -11.54
C PRO A 81 10.07 8.79 -10.87
N SER A 82 9.19 9.54 -11.54
CA SER A 82 8.57 10.74 -10.95
C SER A 82 7.60 10.40 -9.83
N GLN A 83 6.85 9.29 -9.94
CA GLN A 83 5.99 8.81 -8.87
C GLN A 83 6.80 8.34 -7.66
N GLN A 84 7.91 7.61 -7.88
CA GLN A 84 8.84 7.23 -6.81
C GLN A 84 9.34 8.46 -6.07
N GLN A 85 9.76 9.50 -6.79
CA GLN A 85 10.22 10.75 -6.20
C GLN A 85 9.11 11.43 -5.38
N TYR A 86 7.91 11.56 -5.96
CA TYR A 86 6.76 12.16 -5.28
C TYR A 86 6.43 11.45 -3.96
N PHE A 87 6.29 10.11 -3.97
CA PHE A 87 5.95 9.36 -2.77
C PHE A 87 7.06 9.37 -1.72
N ARG A 88 8.33 9.38 -2.14
CA ARG A 88 9.46 9.57 -1.21
C ARG A 88 9.44 10.94 -0.55
N SER A 89 9.24 12.00 -1.33
CA SER A 89 9.14 13.37 -0.80
C SER A 89 8.00 13.50 0.21
N LEU A 90 6.83 12.92 -0.12
CA LEU A 90 5.70 12.86 0.81
C LEU A 90 6.12 12.14 2.10
N TYR A 91 6.64 10.91 1.97
CA TYR A 91 7.08 10.06 3.09
C TYR A 91 8.01 10.79 4.07
N TYR A 92 9.10 11.38 3.58
CA TYR A 92 10.08 12.04 4.45
C TYR A 92 9.58 13.35 5.05
N ALA A 93 8.79 14.15 4.32
CA ALA A 93 8.25 15.40 4.85
C ALA A 93 7.37 15.17 6.09
N GLN A 94 6.63 14.06 6.15
CA GLN A 94 5.82 13.73 7.32
C GLN A 94 6.65 13.16 8.48
N GLN A 95 7.79 12.51 8.22
CA GLN A 95 8.68 12.00 9.28
C GLN A 95 9.43 13.14 10.00
N GLU A 96 9.74 14.24 9.30
CA GLU A 96 10.38 15.43 9.88
C GLU A 96 9.43 16.31 10.71
N SER A 97 8.13 16.02 10.67
CA SER A 97 7.10 16.76 11.41
C SER A 97 6.79 16.16 12.79
N VAL A 98 7.57 15.17 13.24
CA VAL A 98 7.42 14.46 14.53
C VAL A 98 8.55 14.83 15.50
#